data_AF-A0A151X7R5-F1
#
_entry.id   AF-A0A151X7R5-F1
#
_cell.length_a   1.000
_cell.length_b   1.000
_cell.length_c   1.000
_cell.angle_alpha   90.00
_cell.angle_beta   90.00
_cell.angle_gamma   90.00
#
_symmetry.space_group_name_H-M   'P 1'
#
loop_
_entity.id
_entity.type
_entity.pdbx_description
1 polymer ?
#
loop_
_entity_poly.entity_id
_entity_poly.type
_entity_poly.pdbx_seq_one_letter_code
_entity_poly.pdbx_strand_id
1 'polypeptide(L)'
;MDANTDKNEVLFGWCDKSTRLLLDKYEQYLPLIGPMKQFKNKKLMWIQISNDILTQLNIERSAVQCENRYKTILKRKMQSGKSNQQSGAKRTRVEFEEELNKIKAIDDSLEPEILQGPGKIIEKNKENIPKDCTGKKKKKMTVSETLLQIQKEKEEKREKRHNERLEVLRDFIKIFSTDNTTDNNSE
;
A
#
# COMPACT_ATOMS: atom_id res chain seq x y z
N MET A 1 0.39 47.93 17.99
CA MET A 1 1.12 47.81 16.71
C MET A 1 2.08 46.66 16.97
N ASP A 2 1.84 45.39 16.62
CA ASP A 2 1.29 44.86 15.37
C ASP A 2 0.70 43.45 15.60
N ALA A 3 -0.61 43.28 15.38
CA ALA A 3 -1.30 41.98 15.43
C ALA A 3 -1.72 41.50 14.03
N ASN A 4 -1.23 42.15 12.97
CA ASN A 4 -1.67 41.93 11.59
C ASN A 4 -0.64 41.20 10.71
N THR A 5 0.60 41.06 11.18
CA THR A 5 1.68 40.40 10.43
C THR A 5 1.63 38.86 10.57
N ASP A 6 1.15 38.34 11.70
CA ASP A 6 1.05 36.90 11.96
C ASP A 6 0.00 36.17 11.09
N LYS A 7 -1.06 36.86 10.66
CA LYS A 7 -2.14 36.22 9.88
C LYS A 7 -1.69 35.80 8.48
N ASN A 8 -0.73 36.52 7.89
CA ASN A 8 -0.24 36.25 6.53
C ASN A 8 0.87 35.19 6.49
N GLU A 9 1.72 35.08 7.51
CA GLU A 9 2.73 33.99 7.57
C GLU A 9 2.08 32.61 7.82
N VAL A 10 1.02 32.57 8.62
CA VAL A 10 0.23 31.35 8.86
C VAL A 10 -0.49 30.89 7.60
N LEU A 11 -0.81 31.80 6.68
CA LEU A 11 -1.46 31.49 5.40
C LEU A 11 -0.50 30.77 4.44
N PHE A 12 0.77 31.19 4.36
CA PHE A 12 1.69 30.68 3.34
C PHE A 12 2.54 29.49 3.83
N GLY A 13 2.91 29.44 5.11
CA GLY A 13 3.78 28.41 5.69
C GLY A 13 3.04 27.25 6.37
N TRP A 14 3.66 26.07 6.39
CA TRP A 14 3.22 24.98 7.27
C TRP A 14 3.69 25.26 8.70
N CYS A 15 2.76 25.63 9.58
CA CYS A 15 3.05 25.74 11.01
C CYS A 15 3.13 24.36 11.70
N ASP A 16 3.75 24.32 12.88
CA ASP A 16 3.86 23.09 13.68
C ASP A 16 2.49 22.51 14.03
N LYS A 17 1.53 23.38 14.36
CA LYS A 17 0.16 22.97 14.70
C LYS A 17 -0.54 22.27 13.53
N SER A 18 -0.46 22.83 12.31
CA SER A 18 -1.06 22.22 11.12
C SER A 18 -0.33 20.94 10.70
N THR A 19 0.99 20.89 10.90
CA THR A 19 1.78 19.69 10.64
C THR A 19 1.45 18.56 11.62
N ARG A 20 1.29 18.85 12.93
CA ARG A 20 0.86 17.85 13.92
C ARG A 20 -0.54 17.34 13.63
N LEU A 21 -1.47 18.23 13.31
CA LEU A 21 -2.84 17.85 12.97
C LEU A 21 -2.90 16.94 11.73
N LEU A 22 -2.10 17.25 10.71
CA LEU A 22 -1.94 16.41 9.52
C LEU A 22 -1.49 14.99 9.87
N LEU A 23 -0.49 14.84 10.74
CA LEU A 23 0.05 13.55 11.15
C LEU A 23 -0.92 12.76 12.04
N ASP A 24 -1.57 13.43 12.99
CA ASP A 24 -2.56 12.83 13.89
C ASP A 24 -3.79 12.29 13.13
N LYS A 25 -4.34 13.10 12.22
CA LYS A 25 -5.45 12.66 11.36
C LYS A 25 -5.05 11.54 10.40
N TYR A 26 -3.81 11.55 9.91
CA TYR A 26 -3.31 10.45 9.10
C TYR A 26 -3.26 9.13 9.89
N GLU A 27 -2.73 9.15 11.12
CA GLU A 27 -2.69 7.99 12.01
C GLU A 27 -4.10 7.42 12.26
N GLN A 28 -5.08 8.29 12.55
CA GLN A 28 -6.46 7.89 12.83
C GLN A 28 -7.18 7.32 11.61
N TYR A 29 -6.95 7.87 10.42
CA TYR A 29 -7.70 7.48 9.22
C TYR A 29 -7.07 6.33 8.44
N LEU A 30 -5.78 6.04 8.65
CA LEU A 30 -5.08 4.96 7.95
C LEU A 30 -5.74 3.58 8.14
N PRO A 31 -6.14 3.14 9.36
CA PRO A 31 -6.86 1.88 9.57
C PRO A 31 -8.27 1.84 8.99
N LEU A 32 -8.80 3.01 8.61
CA LEU A 32 -10.14 3.20 8.07
C LEU A 32 -10.16 3.23 6.53
N ILE A 33 -9.04 2.92 5.88
CA ILE A 33 -8.97 2.75 4.42
C ILE A 33 -9.21 1.29 4.04
N GLY A 34 -10.13 1.06 3.12
CA GLY A 34 -10.38 -0.26 2.55
C GLY A 34 -11.71 -0.34 1.79
N PRO A 35 -11.92 -1.41 0.97
CA PRO A 35 -13.13 -1.56 0.16
C PRO A 35 -14.44 -1.53 0.96
N MET A 36 -14.39 -1.90 2.25
CA MET A 36 -15.55 -1.95 3.17
C MET A 36 -15.37 -1.03 4.39
N LYS A 37 -14.50 -0.02 4.29
CA LYS A 37 -14.21 0.92 5.38
C LYS A 37 -14.69 2.33 5.04
N GLN A 38 -14.50 3.28 5.95
CA GLN A 38 -14.96 4.68 5.79
C GLN A 38 -14.37 5.34 4.54
N PHE A 39 -13.09 5.08 4.24
CA PHE A 39 -12.43 5.61 3.04
C PHE A 39 -12.18 4.50 2.02
N LYS A 40 -12.73 4.66 0.82
CA LYS A 40 -12.50 3.71 -0.29
C LYS A 40 -11.03 3.67 -0.74
N ASN A 41 -10.34 4.81 -0.68
CA ASN A 41 -8.95 4.96 -1.12
C ASN A 41 -8.23 6.09 -0.36
N LYS A 42 -6.89 6.13 -0.45
CA LYS A 42 -6.06 7.17 0.19
C LYS A 42 -6.40 8.59 -0.30
N LYS A 43 -6.88 8.74 -1.54
CA LYS A 43 -7.28 10.05 -2.10
C LYS A 43 -8.41 10.69 -1.30
N LEU A 44 -9.45 9.92 -0.96
CA LEU A 44 -10.57 10.42 -0.15
C LEU A 44 -10.15 10.76 1.27
N MET A 45 -9.25 9.98 1.86
CA MET A 45 -8.66 10.31 3.16
C MET A 45 -7.93 11.67 3.12
N TRP A 46 -7.11 11.95 2.11
CA TRP A 46 -6.42 13.23 2.00
C TRP A 46 -7.36 14.43 1.86
N ILE A 47 -8.48 14.26 1.15
CA ILE A 47 -9.53 15.27 1.06
C ILE A 47 -10.14 15.52 2.44
N GLN A 48 -10.42 14.47 3.21
CA GLN A 48 -10.94 14.62 4.56
C GLN A 48 -9.95 15.34 5.48
N ILE A 49 -8.66 15.01 5.43
CA ILE A 49 -7.64 15.68 6.25
C ILE A 49 -7.53 17.16 5.89
N SER A 50 -7.60 17.49 4.59
CA SER A 50 -7.67 18.87 4.10
C SER A 50 -8.85 19.64 4.73
N ASN A 51 -10.04 19.02 4.74
CA ASN A 51 -11.24 19.61 5.34
C ASN A 51 -11.11 19.77 6.87
N ASP A 52 -10.49 18.82 7.55
CA ASP A 52 -10.25 18.90 9.00
C ASP A 52 -9.28 20.04 9.35
N ILE A 53 -8.23 20.24 8.55
CA ILE A 53 -7.28 21.36 8.73
C ILE A 53 -7.99 22.70 8.51
N LEU A 54 -8.84 22.79 7.50
CA LEU A 54 -9.67 23.97 7.26
C LEU A 54 -10.63 24.21 8.43
N THR A 55 -11.31 23.18 8.93
CA THR A 55 -12.32 23.33 9.99
C THR A 55 -11.70 23.67 11.34
N GLN A 56 -10.56 23.07 11.69
CA GLN A 56 -9.96 23.23 13.02
C GLN A 56 -8.99 24.41 13.11
N LEU A 57 -8.26 24.72 12.04
CA LEU A 57 -7.23 25.76 12.04
C LEU A 57 -7.59 26.94 11.14
N ASN A 58 -8.67 26.84 10.37
CA ASN A 58 -9.09 27.85 9.39
C ASN A 58 -8.00 28.16 8.36
N ILE A 59 -7.23 27.14 7.98
CA ILE A 59 -6.16 27.22 6.98
C ILE A 59 -6.56 26.39 5.77
N GLU A 60 -6.63 27.04 4.61
CA GLU A 60 -6.89 26.35 3.34
C GLU A 60 -5.64 25.60 2.87
N ARG A 61 -5.75 24.28 2.77
CA ARG A 61 -4.73 23.41 2.18
C ARG A 61 -5.40 22.38 1.30
N SER A 62 -4.97 22.25 0.05
CA SER A 62 -5.47 21.21 -0.84
C SER A 62 -5.02 19.81 -0.35
N ALA A 63 -5.82 18.79 -0.66
CA ALA A 63 -5.47 17.39 -0.42
C ALA A 63 -4.07 17.03 -0.97
N VAL A 64 -3.71 17.54 -2.15
CA VAL A 64 -2.40 17.33 -2.77
C VAL A 64 -1.28 17.99 -1.98
N GLN A 65 -1.53 19.18 -1.41
CA GLN A 65 -0.56 19.87 -0.56
C GLN A 65 -0.33 19.10 0.75
N CYS A 66 -1.39 18.56 1.34
CA CYS A 66 -1.31 17.71 2.53
C CYS A 66 -0.49 16.43 2.26
N GLU A 67 -0.76 15.76 1.14
CA GLU A 67 -0.01 14.58 0.73
C GLU A 67 1.48 14.88 0.50
N ASN A 68 1.80 15.96 -0.23
CA ASN A 68 3.17 16.36 -0.50
C ASN A 68 3.93 16.74 0.78
N ARG A 69 3.26 17.42 1.71
CA ARG A 69 3.83 17.75 3.02
C ARG A 69 4.17 16.49 3.80
N TYR A 70 3.22 15.54 3.90
CA TYR A 70 3.45 14.26 4.57
C TYR A 70 4.65 13.51 3.97
N LYS A 71 4.72 13.38 2.64
CA LYS A 71 5.85 12.74 1.95
C LYS A 71 7.18 13.42 2.25
N THR A 72 7.20 14.75 2.32
CA THR A 72 8.41 15.52 2.62
C THR A 72 8.90 15.28 4.04
N ILE A 73 7.98 15.27 5.01
CA ILE A 73 8.29 14.97 6.43
C ILE A 73 8.87 13.55 6.55
N LEU A 74 8.24 12.57 5.90
CA LEU A 74 8.69 11.20 5.92
C LEU A 74 10.10 11.04 5.31
N LYS A 75 10.35 11.66 4.16
CA LYS A 75 11.70 11.67 3.53
C LYS A 75 12.74 12.28 4.46
N ARG A 76 12.43 13.41 5.11
CA ARG A 76 13.34 14.08 6.04
C ARG A 76 13.66 13.19 7.24
N LYS A 77 12.67 12.54 7.85
CA LYS A 77 12.88 11.54 8.92
C LYS A 77 13.85 10.45 8.49
N MET A 78 13.62 9.85 7.31
CA MET A 78 14.47 8.77 6.80
C MET A 78 15.92 9.24 6.60
N GLN A 79 16.12 10.46 6.11
CA GLN A 79 17.45 11.03 5.93
C GLN A 79 18.15 11.27 7.27
N SER A 80 17.46 11.86 8.25
CA SER A 80 18.01 12.09 9.58
C SER A 80 18.31 10.80 10.34
N GLY A 81 17.48 9.77 10.20
CA GLY A 81 17.73 8.44 10.77
C GLY A 81 19.03 7.82 10.24
N LYS A 82 19.26 7.87 8.92
CA LYS A 82 20.51 7.41 8.31
C LYS A 82 21.72 8.21 8.77
N SER A 83 21.60 9.54 8.83
CA SER A 83 22.67 10.42 9.31
C SER A 83 23.02 10.14 10.77
N ASN A 84 22.02 9.92 11.63
CA ASN A 84 22.24 9.66 13.06
C ASN A 84 22.83 8.27 13.34
N GLN A 85 22.71 7.33 12.40
CA GLN A 85 23.30 5.99 12.49
C GLN A 85 24.75 5.93 11.98
N GLN A 86 25.25 6.99 11.33
CA GLN A 86 26.61 7.03 10.81
C GLN A 86 27.61 7.55 11.86
N SER A 87 28.64 6.76 12.16
CA SER A 87 29.73 7.17 13.06
C SER A 87 30.41 8.46 12.59
N GLY A 88 30.59 9.41 13.51
CA GLY A 88 31.21 10.72 13.23
C GLY A 88 30.24 11.81 12.76
N ALA A 89 28.96 11.51 12.52
CA ALA A 89 27.96 12.51 12.20
C ALA A 89 27.40 13.20 13.47
N LYS A 90 27.10 14.51 13.37
CA LYS A 90 26.40 15.23 14.43
C LYS A 90 24.95 14.72 14.52
N ARG A 91 24.51 14.36 15.72
CA ARG A 91 23.11 13.95 15.96
C ARG A 91 22.19 15.13 15.62
N THR A 92 21.25 14.88 14.72
CA THR A 92 20.21 15.84 14.33
C THR A 92 18.89 15.42 14.96
N ARG A 93 18.22 16.35 15.65
CA ARG A 93 16.88 16.12 16.19
C ARG A 93 15.88 15.97 15.04
N VAL A 94 15.04 14.95 15.11
CA VAL A 94 13.97 14.75 14.13
C VAL A 94 12.69 15.37 14.67
N GLU A 95 12.12 16.32 13.92
CA GLU A 95 10.82 16.90 14.25
C GLU A 95 9.71 15.86 14.02
N PHE A 96 8.74 15.80 14.94
CA PHE A 96 7.57 14.91 14.89
C PHE A 96 7.90 13.40 14.91
N GLU A 97 8.98 13.02 15.61
CA GLU A 97 9.45 11.63 15.66
C GLU A 97 8.42 10.66 16.26
N GLU A 98 7.72 11.08 17.31
CA GLU A 98 6.72 10.27 18.02
C GLU A 98 5.53 9.95 17.11
N GLU A 99 4.96 10.95 16.47
CA GLU A 99 3.83 10.83 15.55
C GLU A 99 4.21 9.91 14.36
N LEU A 100 5.42 10.09 13.82
CA LEU A 100 5.90 9.27 12.72
C LEU A 100 6.23 7.83 13.14
N ASN A 101 6.55 7.57 14.41
CA ASN A 101 6.78 6.23 14.92
C ASN A 101 5.45 5.47 15.11
N LYS A 102 4.39 6.16 15.55
CA LYS A 102 3.04 5.58 15.62
C LYS A 102 2.53 5.19 14.23
N ILE A 103 2.67 6.07 13.25
CA ILE A 103 2.28 5.78 11.86
C ILE A 103 3.07 4.59 11.31
N LYS A 104 4.37 4.49 11.61
CA LYS A 104 5.21 3.35 11.20
C LYS A 104 4.78 2.02 11.83
N ALA A 105 4.25 2.04 13.05
CA ALA A 105 3.74 0.83 13.69
C ALA A 105 2.44 0.31 13.03
N ILE A 106 1.70 1.17 12.32
CA ILE A 106 0.44 0.83 11.65
C ILE A 106 0.66 0.53 10.16
N ASP A 107 1.56 1.27 9.50
CA ASP A 107 1.86 1.10 8.06
C ASP A 107 3.13 0.26 7.84
N ASP A 108 2.95 -1.06 7.76
CA ASP A 108 4.03 -2.00 7.41
C ASP A 108 4.62 -1.74 5.99
N SER A 109 3.98 -0.91 5.15
CA SER A 109 4.51 -0.50 3.84
C SER A 109 5.60 0.58 3.91
N LEU A 110 5.82 1.22 5.07
CA LEU A 110 6.79 2.31 5.21
C LEU A 110 8.25 1.86 5.24
N GLU A 111 8.51 0.56 5.49
CA GLU A 111 9.81 -0.04 5.24
C GLU A 111 9.65 -1.20 4.26
N PRO A 112 10.31 -1.16 3.09
CA PRO A 112 10.29 -2.32 2.20
C PRO A 112 10.96 -3.50 2.91
N GLU A 113 10.27 -4.63 2.94
CA GLU A 113 10.78 -5.90 3.47
C GLU A 113 12.10 -6.32 2.77
N ILE A 114 12.24 -5.92 1.50
CA ILE A 114 13.36 -6.26 0.64
C ILE A 114 13.93 -4.99 0.00
N LEU A 115 15.21 -4.68 0.26
CA LEU A 115 15.95 -3.69 -0.51
C LEU A 115 16.63 -4.40 -1.68
N GLN A 116 16.16 -4.14 -2.91
CA GLN A 116 16.78 -4.69 -4.12
C GLN A 116 17.67 -3.63 -4.78
N GLY A 117 18.98 -3.77 -4.63
CA GLY A 117 19.98 -3.01 -5.40
C GLY A 117 20.51 -3.82 -6.59
N PRO A 118 21.29 -3.22 -7.51
CA PRO A 118 21.97 -3.98 -8.55
C PRO A 118 22.94 -4.98 -7.90
N GLY A 119 22.58 -6.26 -7.92
CA GLY A 119 23.42 -7.38 -7.49
C GLY A 119 23.33 -7.80 -6.01
N LYS A 120 22.50 -7.17 -5.17
CA LYS A 120 22.32 -7.63 -3.77
C LYS A 120 20.90 -7.44 -3.27
N ILE A 121 20.28 -8.55 -2.87
CA ILE A 121 19.03 -8.57 -2.10
C ILE A 121 19.44 -8.50 -0.63
N ILE A 122 19.04 -7.43 0.07
CA ILE A 122 19.24 -7.31 1.52
C ILE A 122 17.88 -7.54 2.18
N GLU A 123 17.71 -8.72 2.77
CA GLU A 123 16.58 -9.04 3.66
C GLU A 123 16.92 -8.54 5.07
N LYS A 124 16.07 -7.69 5.66
CA LYS A 124 16.20 -7.33 7.08
C LYS A 124 15.68 -8.50 7.92
N ASN A 125 16.59 -9.33 8.45
CA ASN A 125 16.23 -10.33 9.46
C ASN A 125 15.63 -9.62 10.68
N LYS A 126 14.36 -9.91 10.98
CA LYS A 126 13.70 -9.48 12.22
C LYS A 126 14.38 -10.19 13.39
N GLU A 127 15.16 -9.48 14.18
CA GLU A 127 15.57 -9.97 15.49
C GLU A 127 14.32 -10.11 16.39
N ASN A 128 14.08 -11.36 16.81
CA ASN A 128 13.19 -11.86 17.86
C ASN A 128 11.93 -11.05 18.23
N ILE A 129 10.80 -11.44 17.65
CA ILE A 129 9.50 -11.37 18.32
C ILE A 129 9.12 -12.80 18.72
N PRO A 130 8.92 -13.13 20.01
CA PRO A 130 8.42 -14.45 20.38
C PRO A 130 6.95 -14.52 19.96
N LYS A 131 6.68 -15.13 18.81
CA LYS A 131 5.32 -15.52 18.41
C LYS A 131 5.14 -16.99 18.70
N ASP A 132 4.57 -17.24 19.88
CA ASP A 132 3.94 -18.49 20.21
C ASP A 132 2.63 -18.58 19.40
N CYS A 133 2.63 -19.39 18.34
CA CYS A 133 1.40 -19.95 17.75
C CYS A 133 1.75 -21.12 16.80
N THR A 134 1.20 -22.27 17.14
CA THR A 134 1.37 -23.57 16.49
C THR A 134 0.84 -23.58 15.05
N GLY A 135 1.75 -23.54 14.09
CA GLY A 135 1.45 -23.79 12.67
C GLY A 135 2.46 -24.78 12.10
N LYS A 136 1.98 -25.91 11.59
CA LYS A 136 2.79 -27.01 11.02
C LYS A 136 3.80 -26.44 10.01
N LYS A 137 5.11 -26.61 10.29
CA LYS A 137 6.20 -26.24 9.38
C LYS A 137 6.06 -27.02 8.08
N LYS A 138 5.69 -26.35 6.98
CA LYS A 138 5.81 -26.93 5.63
C LYS A 138 7.31 -27.19 5.36
N LYS A 139 7.64 -28.36 4.82
CA LYS A 139 9.01 -28.71 4.41
C LYS A 139 9.55 -27.60 3.51
N LYS A 140 10.76 -27.12 3.80
CA LYS A 140 11.48 -26.19 2.93
C LYS A 140 11.82 -26.95 1.64
N MET A 141 11.04 -26.74 0.58
CA MET A 141 11.33 -27.24 -0.75
C MET A 141 12.52 -26.48 -1.33
N THR A 142 13.35 -27.16 -2.11
CA THR A 142 14.48 -26.50 -2.77
C THR A 142 13.97 -25.53 -3.85
N VAL A 143 14.78 -24.52 -4.19
CA VAL A 143 14.41 -23.50 -5.20
C VAL A 143 14.05 -24.16 -6.54
N SER A 144 14.81 -25.19 -6.93
CA SER A 144 14.56 -25.97 -8.15
C SER A 144 13.19 -26.66 -8.14
N GLU A 145 12.82 -27.25 -7.01
CA GLU A 145 11.54 -27.93 -6.82
C GLU A 145 10.35 -26.96 -6.89
N THR A 146 10.54 -25.75 -6.36
CA THR A 146 9.54 -24.67 -6.43
C THR A 146 9.33 -24.18 -7.86
N LEU A 147 10.42 -24.06 -8.65
CA LEU A 147 10.34 -23.66 -10.06
C LEU A 147 9.62 -24.71 -10.91
N LEU A 148 9.89 -26.00 -10.67
CA LEU A 148 9.19 -27.11 -11.32
C LEU A 148 7.68 -27.09 -11.03
N GLN A 149 7.30 -26.83 -9.78
CA GLN A 149 5.90 -26.71 -9.37
C GLN A 149 5.19 -25.55 -10.09
N ILE A 150 5.83 -24.38 -10.17
CA ILE A 150 5.27 -23.21 -10.87
C ILE A 150 5.06 -23.51 -12.37
N GLN A 151 6.01 -24.20 -13.00
CA GLN A 151 5.91 -24.54 -14.42
C GLN A 151 4.75 -25.52 -14.67
N LYS A 152 4.62 -26.54 -13.83
CA LYS A 152 3.51 -27.50 -13.88
C LYS A 152 2.15 -26.82 -13.69
N GLU A 153 2.02 -25.94 -12.69
CA GLU A 153 0.79 -25.18 -12.45
C GLU A 153 0.43 -24.23 -13.60
N LYS A 154 1.45 -23.64 -14.26
CA LYS A 154 1.23 -22.80 -15.45
C LYS A 154 0.77 -23.61 -16.65
N GLU A 155 1.26 -24.84 -16.81
CA GLU A 155 0.89 -25.74 -17.89
C GLU A 155 -0.54 -26.26 -17.68
N GLU A 156 -0.89 -26.70 -16.47
CA GLU A 156 -2.24 -27.15 -16.12
C GLU A 156 -3.29 -26.04 -16.32
N LYS A 157 -2.97 -24.79 -15.96
CA LYS A 157 -3.88 -23.65 -16.22
C LYS A 157 -4.02 -23.35 -17.71
N ARG A 158 -3.00 -23.59 -18.54
CA ARG A 158 -3.13 -23.47 -20.00
C ARG A 158 -4.01 -24.57 -20.56
N GLU A 159 -3.81 -25.80 -20.09
CA GLU A 159 -4.59 -26.96 -20.50
C GLU A 159 -6.07 -26.83 -20.12
N LYS A 160 -6.38 -26.34 -18.91
CA LYS A 160 -7.77 -26.06 -18.50
C LYS A 160 -8.46 -25.06 -19.42
N ARG A 161 -7.83 -23.91 -19.69
CA ARG A 161 -8.36 -22.90 -20.62
C ARG A 161 -8.53 -23.46 -22.04
N HIS A 162 -7.63 -24.34 -22.46
CA HIS A 162 -7.72 -24.99 -23.75
C HIS A 162 -8.91 -25.96 -23.81
N ASN A 163 -9.12 -26.77 -22.77
CA ASN A 163 -10.23 -27.71 -22.68
C ASN A 163 -11.58 -27.00 -22.59
N GLU A 164 -11.70 -25.94 -21.78
CA GLU A 164 -12.89 -25.09 -21.73
C GLU A 164 -13.23 -24.52 -23.11
N ARG A 165 -12.21 -24.06 -23.85
CA ARG A 165 -12.40 -23.55 -25.22
C ARG A 165 -12.85 -24.63 -26.19
N LEU A 166 -12.32 -25.86 -26.07
CA LEU A 166 -12.75 -26.99 -26.90
C LEU A 166 -14.17 -27.46 -26.55
N GLU A 167 -14.56 -27.39 -25.28
CA GLU A 167 -15.90 -27.75 -24.81
C GLU A 167 -16.95 -26.83 -25.41
N VAL A 168 -16.73 -25.51 -25.34
CA VAL A 168 -17.60 -24.52 -26.00
C VAL A 168 -17.74 -24.80 -27.50
N LEU A 169 -16.65 -25.21 -28.16
CA LEU A 169 -16.67 -25.52 -29.58
C LEU A 169 -17.44 -26.82 -29.89
N ARG A 170 -17.35 -27.84 -29.02
CA ARG A 170 -18.15 -29.06 -29.13
C ARG A 170 -19.64 -28.80 -28.90
N ASP A 171 -19.97 -28.01 -27.90
CA ASP A 171 -21.35 -27.62 -27.60
C ASP A 171 -21.96 -26.86 -28.77
N PHE A 172 -21.20 -25.94 -29.37
CA PHE A 172 -21.60 -25.24 -30.59
C PHE A 172 -21.88 -26.22 -31.73
N ILE A 173 -20.99 -27.16 -32.02
CA ILE A 173 -21.20 -28.16 -33.08
C ILE A 173 -22.44 -29.03 -32.80
N LYS A 174 -22.67 -29.41 -31.54
CA LYS A 174 -23.83 -30.21 -31.14
C LYS A 174 -25.14 -29.49 -31.39
N ILE A 175 -25.24 -28.21 -31.02
CA ILE A 175 -26.43 -27.37 -31.26
C ILE A 175 -26.74 -27.28 -32.76
N PHE A 176 -25.74 -27.03 -33.60
CA PHE A 176 -25.96 -26.93 -35.05
C PHE A 176 -26.22 -28.27 -35.74
N SER A 177 -25.86 -29.40 -35.10
CA SER A 177 -26.12 -30.74 -35.64
C SER A 177 -27.53 -31.24 -35.30
N THR A 178 -28.11 -30.82 -34.16
CA THR A 178 -29.47 -31.23 -33.77
C THR A 178 -30.56 -30.61 -34.64
N ASP A 179 -30.31 -29.41 -35.18
CA ASP A 179 -31.28 -28.68 -36.01
C ASP A 179 -31.43 -29.25 -37.43
N ASN A 180 -30.54 -30.14 -37.86
CA ASN A 180 -30.58 -30.75 -39.20
C ASN A 180 -31.28 -32.11 -39.27
N THR A 181 -31.78 -32.66 -38.15
CA THR A 181 -32.34 -34.03 -38.11
C THR A 181 -33.86 -34.09 -37.88
N THR A 182 -34.53 -32.96 -37.67
CA THR A 182 -35.99 -32.93 -37.39
C THR A 182 -36.91 -32.80 -38.61
N ASP A 183 -36.39 -32.69 -39.84
CA ASP A 183 -37.23 -32.44 -41.04
C ASP A 183 -37.13 -33.55 -42.11
N ASN A 184 -37.01 -34.84 -41.74
CA ASN A 184 -37.11 -35.96 -42.69
C ASN A 184 -37.76 -37.22 -42.08
N ASN A 185 -38.92 -37.07 -41.44
CA ASN A 185 -39.85 -38.19 -41.17
C ASN A 185 -41.26 -37.64 -40.94
N SER A 186 -41.87 -37.07 -41.97
CA SER A 186 -43.32 -36.92 -42.12
C SER A 186 -43.61 -36.76 -43.62
N GLU A 187 -44.40 -37.69 -44.13
CA GLU A 187 -44.85 -37.94 -45.52
C GLU A 187 -43.90 -38.71 -46.45
#